data_AF-A0A1G6Y4X6-F1
#
_entry.id   AF-A0A1G6Y4X6-F1
#
_cell.length_a   1.000
_cell.length_b   1.000
_cell.length_c   1.000
_cell.angle_alpha   90.00
_cell.angle_beta   90.00
_cell.angle_gamma   90.00
#
_symmetry.space_group_name_H-M   'P 1'
#
loop_
_entity.id
_entity.type
_entity.pdbx_description
1 polymer ?
#
loop_
_entity_poly.entity_id
_entity_poly.type
_entity_poly.pdbx_seq_one_letter_code
_entity_poly.pdbx_strand_id
1 'polypeptide(L)'
;MYCEECGSKCRQVHETVVRRVRDLPLFEYRVVLHVPRRRVWCDQCGGPRLERLEWLGRYQRVTARLAQACGQLLRHCTVQAVAAFFDLGWHTVKSIDKARQSASRPLPST
;
A
#
# COMPACT_ATOMS: atom_id res chain seq x y z
N MET A 1 7.88 -11.99 -11.75
CA MET A 1 6.93 -10.88 -11.55
C MET A 1 5.53 -11.49 -11.57
N TYR A 2 4.62 -11.03 -10.70
CA TYR A 2 3.27 -11.59 -10.61
C TYR A 2 2.23 -10.52 -10.93
N CYS A 3 1.10 -10.91 -11.50
CA CYS A 3 -0.01 -10.01 -11.76
C CYS A 3 -0.73 -9.66 -10.46
N GLU A 4 -0.95 -8.37 -10.17
CA GLU A 4 -1.74 -7.90 -9.02
C GLU A 4 -3.20 -8.37 -9.07
N GLU A 5 -3.75 -8.56 -10.28
CA GLU A 5 -5.18 -8.88 -10.47
C GLU A 5 -5.46 -10.38 -10.31
N CYS A 6 -4.75 -11.24 -11.06
CA CYS A 6 -5.01 -12.70 -11.06
C CYS A 6 -3.94 -13.54 -10.35
N GLY A 7 -2.83 -12.94 -9.89
CA GLY A 7 -1.74 -13.66 -9.24
C GLY A 7 -0.88 -14.54 -10.15
N SER A 8 -1.16 -14.62 -11.45
CA SER A 8 -0.36 -15.43 -12.39
C SER A 8 1.07 -14.89 -12.54
N LYS A 9 2.01 -15.79 -12.84
CA LYS A 9 3.41 -15.45 -13.10
C LYS A 9 3.54 -14.82 -14.50
N CYS A 10 4.04 -13.60 -14.56
CA CYS A 10 4.31 -12.88 -15.81
C CYS A 10 5.81 -12.84 -16.10
N ARG A 11 6.18 -12.95 -17.37
CA ARG A 11 7.58 -12.93 -17.85
C ARG A 11 7.99 -11.61 -18.49
N GLN A 12 7.03 -10.84 -19.00
CA GLN A 12 7.29 -9.60 -19.72
C GLN A 12 6.88 -8.36 -18.91
N VAL A 13 7.75 -7.35 -18.93
CA VAL A 13 7.44 -5.99 -18.47
C VAL A 13 6.85 -5.22 -19.64
N HIS A 14 5.69 -4.60 -19.41
CA HIS A 14 5.07 -3.69 -20.37
C HIS A 14 5.58 -2.24 -20.17
N GLU A 15 5.67 -1.79 -18.92
CA GLU A 15 6.05 -0.42 -18.57
C GLU A 15 6.71 -0.38 -17.19
N THR A 16 7.65 0.54 -16.98
CA THR A 16 8.21 0.84 -15.64
C THR A 16 8.19 2.34 -15.38
N VAL A 17 7.63 2.76 -14.25
CA VAL A 17 7.58 4.16 -13.81
C VAL A 17 8.11 4.27 -12.39
N VAL A 18 9.02 5.21 -12.14
CA VAL A 18 9.49 5.48 -10.78
C VAL A 18 8.41 6.20 -9.97
N ARG A 19 8.14 5.72 -8.76
CA ARG A 19 7.17 6.30 -7.82
C ARG A 19 7.86 6.64 -6.51
N ARG A 20 7.42 7.75 -5.91
CA ARG A 20 7.81 8.15 -4.55
C ARG A 20 6.81 7.55 -3.57
N VAL A 21 7.30 6.78 -2.60
CA VAL A 21 6.46 6.09 -1.60
C VAL A 21 6.94 6.48 -0.21
N ARG A 22 6.02 6.90 0.66
CA ARG A 22 6.28 7.21 2.07
C ARG A 22 6.53 5.90 2.82
N ASP A 23 7.53 5.90 3.67
CA ASP A 23 7.89 4.74 4.47
C ASP A 23 8.08 5.12 5.95
N LEU A 24 8.25 4.11 6.80
CA LEU A 24 8.53 4.35 8.21
C LEU A 24 9.75 5.26 8.39
N PRO A 25 9.69 6.22 9.32
CA PRO A 25 10.83 7.08 9.62
C PRO A 25 12.00 6.23 10.12
N LEU A 26 13.21 6.72 9.84
CA LEU A 26 14.44 6.19 10.40
C LEU A 26 14.94 7.26 11.37
N PHE A 27 14.82 7.00 12.67
CA PHE A 27 14.99 8.02 13.72
C PHE A 27 14.02 9.20 13.50
N GLU A 28 14.48 10.45 13.62
CA GLU A 28 13.73 11.67 13.32
C GLU A 28 13.55 11.91 11.81
N TYR A 29 14.16 11.09 10.94
CA TYR A 29 14.18 11.36 9.52
C TYR A 29 12.97 10.79 8.77
N ARG A 30 12.37 11.68 7.99
CA ARG A 30 11.32 11.36 7.04
C ARG A 30 11.85 10.52 5.87
N VAL A 31 11.40 9.27 5.74
CA VAL A 31 11.83 8.37 4.65
C VAL A 31 10.89 8.39 3.45
N VAL A 32 11.46 8.53 2.26
CA VAL A 32 10.76 8.39 0.97
C VAL A 32 11.55 7.42 0.09
N LEU A 33 10.90 6.36 -0.36
CA LEU A 33 11.48 5.40 -1.30
C LEU A 33 11.23 5.85 -2.74
N HIS A 34 12.24 5.71 -3.60
CA HIS A 34 12.11 5.82 -5.05
C HIS A 34 12.04 4.42 -5.65
N VAL A 35 10.83 4.00 -6.01
CA VAL A 35 10.53 2.60 -6.34
C VAL A 35 10.19 2.49 -7.83
N PRO A 36 10.84 1.58 -8.58
CA PRO A 36 10.39 1.23 -9.92
C PRO A 36 9.06 0.46 -9.81
N ARG A 37 7.96 1.09 -10.18
CA ARG A 37 6.64 0.43 -10.25
C ARG A 37 6.40 -0.07 -11.66
N ARG A 38 6.30 -1.40 -11.81
CA ARG A 38 6.13 -2.06 -13.11
C ARG A 38 4.67 -2.36 -13.41
N ARG A 39 4.31 -2.26 -14.69
CA ARG A 39 3.18 -2.96 -15.28
C ARG A 39 3.72 -4.12 -16.09
N VAL A 40 3.21 -5.32 -15.83
CA VAL A 40 3.56 -6.57 -16.51
C VAL A 40 2.53 -6.88 -17.57
N TRP A 41 2.94 -7.53 -18.65
CA TRP A 41 2.00 -8.14 -19.59
C TRP A 41 1.51 -9.46 -19.00
N CYS A 42 0.20 -9.59 -18.80
CA CYS A 42 -0.43 -10.76 -18.20
C CYS A 42 -1.27 -11.49 -19.25
N ASP A 43 -0.81 -12.68 -19.67
CA ASP A 43 -1.51 -13.50 -20.67
C ASP A 43 -2.89 -13.96 -20.17
N GLN A 44 -2.99 -14.29 -18.87
CA GLN A 44 -4.26 -14.69 -18.24
C GLN A 44 -5.29 -13.55 -18.19
N CYS A 45 -4.84 -12.29 -18.11
CA CYS A 45 -5.73 -11.13 -18.10
C CYS A 45 -5.85 -10.45 -19.48
N GLY A 46 -5.15 -10.95 -20.49
CA GLY A 46 -5.12 -10.39 -21.84
C GLY A 46 -4.56 -8.97 -21.95
N GLY A 47 -3.61 -8.57 -21.09
CA GLY A 47 -3.01 -7.23 -21.23
C GLY A 47 -2.19 -6.72 -20.04
N PRO A 48 -1.86 -5.41 -20.02
CA PRO A 48 -0.99 -4.83 -19.02
C PRO A 48 -1.69 -4.72 -17.66
N ARG A 49 -1.06 -5.27 -16.62
CA ARG A 49 -1.53 -5.23 -15.23
C ARG A 49 -0.42 -4.77 -14.30
N LEU A 50 -0.77 -4.23 -13.15
CA LEU A 50 0.23 -3.82 -12.16
C LEU A 50 0.97 -5.06 -11.65
N GLU A 51 2.29 -4.95 -11.44
CA GLU A 51 3.04 -6.00 -10.76
C GLU A 51 2.57 -6.12 -9.31
N ARG A 52 2.42 -7.34 -8.79
CA ARG A 52 2.13 -7.56 -7.38
C ARG A 52 3.35 -7.30 -6.51
N LEU A 53 3.19 -6.44 -5.50
CA LEU A 53 4.21 -6.18 -4.49
C LEU A 53 3.58 -6.33 -3.11
N GLU A 54 4.08 -7.28 -2.32
CA GLU A 54 3.54 -7.57 -0.98
C GLU A 54 3.70 -6.40 -0.01
N TRP A 55 4.77 -5.64 -0.16
CA TRP A 55 5.10 -4.51 0.71
C TRP A 55 4.49 -3.17 0.25
N LEU A 56 3.83 -3.12 -0.92
CA LEU A 56 3.20 -1.91 -1.46
C LEU A 56 1.88 -2.23 -2.16
N GLY A 57 0.77 -1.93 -1.48
CA GLY A 57 -0.56 -2.15 -2.00
C GLY A 57 -0.85 -1.37 -3.30
N ARG A 58 -1.83 -1.85 -4.06
CA ARG A 58 -2.32 -1.21 -5.29
C ARG A 58 -2.67 0.26 -5.04
N TYR A 59 -2.08 1.14 -5.84
CA TYR A 59 -2.23 2.61 -5.79
C TYR A 59 -1.94 3.29 -4.43
N GLN A 60 -1.31 2.57 -3.49
CA GLN A 60 -0.92 3.17 -2.22
C GLN A 60 0.35 4.02 -2.39
N ARG A 61 0.40 5.12 -1.64
CA ARG A 61 1.56 6.02 -1.57
C ARG A 61 2.36 5.83 -0.28
N VAL A 62 1.98 4.85 0.53
CA VAL A 62 2.65 4.44 1.77
C VAL A 62 3.03 2.96 1.64
N THR A 63 4.11 2.53 2.27
CA THR A 63 4.41 1.10 2.39
C THR A 63 3.41 0.39 3.29
N ALA A 64 3.25 -0.92 3.10
CA ALA A 64 2.40 -1.76 3.94
C ALA A 64 2.84 -1.70 5.41
N ARG A 65 4.15 -1.68 5.67
CA ARG A 65 4.70 -1.55 7.03
C ARG A 65 4.36 -0.22 7.70
N LEU A 66 4.37 0.90 6.96
CA LEU A 66 3.92 2.20 7.48
C LEU A 66 2.42 2.20 7.75
N ALA A 67 1.62 1.62 6.85
CA ALA A 67 0.18 1.48 7.06
C ALA A 67 -0.15 0.63 8.31
N GLN A 68 0.60 -0.45 8.54
CA GLN A 68 0.47 -1.28 9.74
C GLN A 68 0.81 -0.50 11.02
N ALA A 69 1.90 0.27 11.03
CA ALA A 69 2.27 1.11 12.17
C ALA A 69 1.20 2.18 12.47
N CYS A 70 0.65 2.82 11.43
CA CYS A 70 -0.51 3.70 11.58
C CYS A 70 -1.68 2.95 12.23
N GLY A 71 -1.98 1.74 11.75
CA GLY A 71 -3.06 0.89 12.26
C GLY A 71 -2.91 0.50 13.73
N GLN A 72 -1.68 0.34 14.23
CA GLN A 72 -1.37 0.10 15.64
C GLN A 72 -1.68 1.34 16.49
N LEU A 73 -1.18 2.53 16.10
CA LEU A 73 -1.45 3.77 16.84
C LEU A 73 -2.93 4.16 16.83
N LEU A 74 -3.63 3.93 15.71
CA LEU A 74 -5.07 4.18 15.58
C LEU A 74 -5.93 3.34 16.53
N ARG A 75 -5.37 2.40 17.31
CA ARG A 75 -6.10 1.69 18.39
C ARG A 75 -6.27 2.55 19.63
N HIS A 76 -5.41 3.55 19.81
CA HIS A 76 -5.33 4.37 21.03
C HIS A 76 -5.36 5.88 20.72
N CYS A 77 -5.17 6.28 19.46
CA CYS A 77 -5.07 7.66 19.02
C CYS A 77 -6.10 8.00 17.94
N THR A 78 -6.40 9.29 17.80
CA THR A 78 -7.27 9.79 16.73
C THR A 78 -6.55 9.77 15.37
N VAL A 79 -7.33 9.76 14.28
CA VAL A 79 -6.79 9.87 12.91
C VAL A 79 -5.91 11.11 12.74
N GLN A 80 -6.30 12.23 13.34
CA GLN A 80 -5.55 13.48 13.26
C GLN A 80 -4.20 13.39 14.00
N ALA A 81 -4.18 12.78 15.19
CA ALA A 81 -2.93 12.60 15.95
C ALA A 81 -1.94 11.71 15.19
N VAL A 82 -2.42 10.62 14.59
CA VAL A 82 -1.57 9.71 13.80
C VAL A 82 -1.07 10.37 12.50
N ALA A 83 -1.92 11.17 11.84
CA ALA A 83 -1.53 11.95 10.67
C ALA A 83 -0.42 12.97 11.00
N ALA A 84 -0.54 13.67 12.13
CA ALA A 84 0.49 14.59 12.60
C ALA A 84 1.78 13.85 12.96
N PHE A 85 1.69 12.73 13.69
CA PHE A 85 2.86 11.96 14.14
C PHE A 85 3.73 11.45 12.96
N PHE A 86 3.12 10.95 11.90
CA PHE A 86 3.85 10.42 10.74
C PHE A 86 4.06 11.43 9.59
N ASP A 87 3.62 12.67 9.75
CA ASP A 87 3.57 13.68 8.68
C ASP A 87 2.92 13.12 7.39
N LEU A 88 1.67 12.67 7.55
CA LEU A 88 0.82 12.13 6.50
C LEU A 88 -0.44 12.97 6.36
N GLY A 89 -1.00 13.01 5.14
CA GLY A 89 -2.29 13.65 4.90
C GLY A 89 -3.41 12.93 5.66
N TRP A 90 -4.32 13.70 6.27
CA TRP A 90 -5.44 13.17 7.04
C TRP A 90 -6.25 12.10 6.27
N HIS A 91 -6.56 12.35 4.99
CA HIS A 91 -7.29 11.39 4.14
C HIS A 91 -6.54 10.07 3.92
N THR A 92 -5.20 10.11 3.91
CA THR A 92 -4.37 8.88 3.81
C THR A 92 -4.49 8.05 5.09
N VAL A 93 -4.40 8.68 6.25
CA VAL A 93 -4.57 7.95 7.52
C VAL A 93 -6.02 7.47 7.68
N LYS A 94 -7.00 8.27 7.25
CA LYS A 94 -8.42 7.87 7.29
C LYS A 94 -8.72 6.67 6.39
N SER A 95 -8.08 6.57 5.22
CA SER A 95 -8.26 5.40 4.35
C SER A 95 -7.62 4.14 4.94
N ILE A 96 -6.47 4.27 5.61
CA ILE A 96 -5.84 3.19 6.37
C ILE A 96 -6.76 2.72 7.51
N ASP A 97 -7.33 3.64 8.29
CA ASP A 97 -8.28 3.33 9.36
C ASP A 97 -9.52 2.58 8.83
N LYS A 98 -10.09 3.04 7.70
CA LYS A 98 -11.22 2.37 7.05
C LYS A 98 -10.87 0.95 6.62
N ALA A 99 -9.72 0.74 5.99
CA ALA A 99 -9.25 -0.58 5.54
C ALA A 99 -9.04 -1.53 6.73
N ARG A 100 -8.49 -1.04 7.84
CA ARG A 100 -8.33 -1.79 9.08
C ARG A 100 -9.68 -2.23 9.66
N GLN A 101 -10.64 -1.32 9.75
CA GLN A 101 -11.98 -1.61 10.30
C GLN A 101 -12.72 -2.67 9.45
N SER A 102 -12.59 -2.60 8.12
CA SER A 102 -13.18 -3.62 7.25
C SER A 102 -12.56 -5.00 7.43
N ALA A 103 -11.25 -5.07 7.71
CA ALA A 103 -10.55 -6.33 7.95
C ALA A 103 -10.88 -6.95 9.32
N SER A 104 -11.21 -6.14 10.33
CA SER A 104 -11.59 -6.61 11.66
C SER A 104 -13.07 -7.02 11.80
N ARG A 105 -13.91 -6.72 10.80
CA ARG A 105 -15.32 -7.08 10.84
C ARG A 105 -15.46 -8.59 10.59
N PRO A 106 -16.12 -9.37 11.46
CA PRO A 106 -16.39 -10.77 11.18
C PRO A 106 -17.18 -10.89 9.87
N LEU A 107 -16.81 -11.88 9.04
CA LEU A 107 -17.56 -12.20 7.82
C LEU A 107 -19.01 -12.52 8.21
N PRO A 108 -20.02 -12.04 7.44
CA PRO A 108 -21.40 -12.39 7.72
C PRO A 108 -21.55 -13.92 7.63
N SER A 109 -22.00 -14.54 8.72
CA SER A 109 -22.41 -15.94 8.74
C SER A 109 -23.54 -16.09 7.73
N THR A 110 -23.25 -16.77 6.62
CA THR A 110 -24.26 -17.20 5.63
C THR A 110 -24.91 -18.49 6.13
#